data_AF-A0A8J5FVB9-F1
#
_entry.id   AF-A0A8J5FVB9-F1
#
_cell.length_a   1.000
_cell.length_b   1.000
_cell.length_c   1.000
_cell.angle_alpha   90.00
_cell.angle_beta   90.00
_cell.angle_gamma   90.00
#
_symmetry.space_group_name_H-M   'P 1'
#
loop_
_entity.id
_entity.type
_entity.pdbx_description
1 polymer ?
#
loop_
_entity_poly.entity_id
_entity_poly.type
_entity_poly.pdbx_seq_one_letter_code
_entity_poly.pdbx_strand_id
1 'polypeptide(L)'
;MSNYVLSRNTQSYRDAVKGTDPIESPSVGFTKSSDYQGPTFRNSTIIKQNNTQLQLLAQITESLKDIQDDLKTILEQTKGGIAPSSFPEDSIQKLQNLSLGQASEKQKENKGTLRVFKDPYKILKEQDKLQN
;
A
#
# COMPACT_ATOMS: atom_id res chain seq x y z
N MET A 1 -26.40 7.10 7.37
CA MET A 1 -26.72 6.23 8.52
C MET A 1 -26.40 4.80 8.14
N SER A 2 -25.54 4.12 8.89
CA SER A 2 -25.18 2.71 8.62
C SER A 2 -26.39 1.81 8.87
N ASN A 3 -26.73 0.95 7.90
CA ASN A 3 -27.88 0.06 7.99
C ASN A 3 -27.42 -1.32 8.47
N TYR A 4 -27.92 -1.79 9.62
CA TYR A 4 -27.55 -3.09 10.19
C TYR A 4 -27.83 -4.27 9.24
N VAL A 5 -28.78 -4.12 8.30
CA VAL A 5 -29.06 -5.12 7.24
C VAL A 5 -27.88 -5.23 6.28
N LEU A 6 -27.24 -4.11 5.94
CA LEU A 6 -26.03 -4.11 5.10
C LEU A 6 -24.85 -4.71 5.87
N SER A 7 -24.74 -4.42 7.17
CA SER A 7 -23.69 -4.97 8.04
C SER A 7 -23.73 -6.49 8.14
N ARG A 8 -24.91 -7.13 8.04
CA ARG A 8 -25.02 -8.60 8.07
C ARG A 8 -24.27 -9.30 6.95
N ASN A 9 -24.05 -8.61 5.83
CA ASN A 9 -23.39 -9.17 4.66
C ASN A 9 -21.86 -8.98 4.68
N THR A 10 -21.31 -8.25 5.66
CA THR A 10 -19.86 -8.07 5.74
C THR A 10 -19.21 -9.32 6.33
N GLN A 11 -18.01 -9.64 5.85
CA GLN A 11 -17.26 -10.80 6.33
C GLN A 11 -16.88 -10.65 7.81
N SER A 12 -16.45 -9.46 8.23
CA SER A 12 -16.16 -9.14 9.64
C SER A 12 -17.34 -9.43 10.58
N TYR A 13 -18.57 -9.12 10.14
CA TYR A 13 -19.76 -9.41 10.92
C TYR A 13 -20.04 -10.90 11.03
N ARG A 14 -19.91 -11.65 9.94
CA ARG A 14 -20.09 -13.12 9.95
C ARG A 14 -19.06 -13.81 10.84
N ASP A 15 -17.82 -13.35 10.78
CA ASP A 15 -16.72 -13.86 11.61
C ASP A 15 -16.93 -13.51 13.08
N ALA A 16 -17.43 -12.31 13.39
CA ALA A 16 -17.77 -11.92 14.75
C ALA A 16 -18.91 -12.79 15.32
N VAL A 17 -19.99 -13.02 14.56
CA VAL A 17 -21.09 -13.90 14.98
C VAL A 17 -20.60 -15.33 15.19
N LYS A 18 -19.73 -15.85 14.31
CA LYS A 18 -19.17 -17.19 14.46
C LYS A 18 -18.22 -17.28 15.66
N GLY A 19 -17.42 -16.23 15.90
CA GLY A 19 -16.47 -16.16 17.00
C GLY A 19 -17.10 -16.15 18.39
N THR A 20 -18.37 -15.74 18.49
CA THR A 20 -19.10 -15.71 19.76
C THR A 20 -19.86 -16.99 20.09
N ASP A 21 -19.93 -17.95 19.15
CA ASP A 21 -20.70 -19.20 19.34
C ASP A 21 -20.13 -20.10 20.44
N PRO A 22 -18.79 -20.20 20.61
CA PRO A 22 -18.20 -20.93 21.73
C PRO A 22 -18.47 -20.30 23.11
N ILE A 23 -18.81 -19.00 23.17
CA ILE A 23 -19.10 -18.30 24.42
C ILE A 23 -20.52 -18.61 24.86
N GLU A 24 -21.50 -18.39 23.99
CA GLU A 24 -22.91 -18.63 24.30
C GLU A 24 -23.72 -18.99 23.04
N SER A 25 -23.89 -20.30 22.81
CA SER A 25 -24.61 -20.81 21.64
C SER A 25 -26.15 -20.75 21.82
N PRO A 26 -26.94 -20.57 20.73
CA PRO A 26 -26.50 -20.06 19.44
C PRO A 26 -26.08 -18.59 19.56
N SER A 27 -25.06 -18.20 18.80
CA SER A 27 -24.70 -16.79 18.62
C SER A 27 -25.85 -15.97 18.07
N VAL A 28 -25.96 -14.74 18.58
CA VAL A 28 -26.96 -13.78 18.11
C VAL A 28 -26.25 -12.51 17.66
N GLY A 29 -26.46 -12.16 16.39
CA GLY A 29 -26.03 -10.89 15.83
C GLY A 29 -27.07 -9.77 16.06
N PHE A 30 -27.10 -8.75 15.21
CA PHE A 30 -28.08 -7.66 15.33
C PHE A 30 -29.51 -8.19 15.12
N THR A 31 -30.27 -8.34 16.20
CA THR A 31 -31.67 -8.75 16.20
C THR A 31 -32.47 -7.78 17.07
N LYS A 32 -33.80 -7.81 16.99
CA LYS A 32 -34.64 -6.97 17.83
C LYS A 32 -35.06 -7.80 19.04
N SER A 33 -34.60 -7.43 20.23
CA SER A 33 -34.91 -8.18 21.46
C SER A 33 -36.41 -8.15 21.81
N SER A 34 -37.21 -7.28 21.18
CA SER A 34 -38.67 -7.28 21.26
C SER A 34 -39.32 -8.51 20.63
N ASP A 35 -38.64 -9.14 19.67
CA ASP A 35 -39.19 -10.25 18.89
C ASP A 35 -39.11 -11.57 19.68
N TYR A 36 -38.36 -11.57 20.78
CA TYR A 36 -38.23 -12.70 21.71
C TYR A 36 -39.26 -12.57 22.82
N GLN A 37 -40.14 -13.56 22.91
CA GLN A 37 -41.20 -13.64 23.91
C GLN A 37 -40.64 -14.15 25.24
N GLY A 38 -40.93 -13.42 26.32
CA GLY A 38 -40.53 -13.78 27.68
C GLY A 38 -39.25 -13.05 28.18
N PRO A 39 -39.21 -12.66 29.47
CA PRO A 39 -38.12 -11.84 30.02
C PRO A 39 -36.75 -12.54 29.99
N THR A 40 -36.72 -13.85 30.24
CA THR A 40 -35.48 -14.65 30.21
C THR A 40 -34.87 -14.71 28.81
N PHE A 41 -35.68 -14.98 27.79
CA PHE A 41 -35.23 -15.06 26.40
C PHE A 41 -34.77 -13.69 25.88
N ARG A 42 -35.45 -12.61 26.26
CA ARG A 42 -35.02 -11.24 25.94
C ARG A 42 -33.67 -10.92 26.55
N ASN A 43 -33.46 -11.26 27.82
CA ASN A 43 -32.19 -10.99 28.51
C ASN A 43 -31.03 -11.82 27.91
N SER A 44 -31.23 -13.12 27.66
CA SER A 44 -30.20 -13.94 26.99
C SER A 44 -29.88 -13.42 25.60
N THR A 45 -30.88 -12.98 24.83
CA THR A 45 -30.66 -12.37 23.51
C THR A 45 -29.80 -11.11 23.61
N ILE A 46 -30.05 -10.24 24.58
CA ILE A 46 -29.26 -9.02 24.81
C ILE A 46 -27.82 -9.38 25.16
N ILE A 47 -27.61 -10.36 26.05
CA ILE A 47 -26.26 -10.82 26.43
C ILE A 47 -25.49 -11.31 25.21
N LYS A 48 -26.11 -12.17 24.40
CA LYS A 48 -25.52 -12.72 23.17
C LYS A 48 -25.19 -11.63 22.15
N GLN A 49 -26.06 -10.63 22.00
CA GLN A 49 -25.79 -9.47 21.16
C GLN A 49 -24.60 -8.65 21.65
N ASN A 50 -24.50 -8.42 22.96
CA ASN A 50 -23.40 -7.69 23.56
C ASN A 50 -22.07 -8.42 23.30
N ASN A 51 -22.06 -9.76 23.40
CA ASN A 51 -20.87 -10.55 23.05
C ASN A 51 -20.45 -10.30 21.60
N THR A 52 -21.40 -10.31 20.65
CA THR A 52 -21.10 -10.04 19.23
C THR A 52 -20.60 -8.61 19.00
N GLN A 53 -21.16 -7.63 19.70
CA GLN A 53 -20.70 -6.24 19.64
C GLN A 53 -19.28 -6.08 20.18
N LEU A 54 -18.97 -6.73 21.32
CA LEU A 54 -17.62 -6.73 21.89
C LEU A 54 -16.62 -7.39 20.94
N GLN A 55 -16.99 -8.52 20.31
CA GLN A 55 -16.14 -9.18 19.32
C GLN A 55 -15.83 -8.28 18.12
N LEU A 56 -16.84 -7.55 17.62
CA LEU A 56 -16.64 -6.55 16.56
C LEU A 56 -15.70 -5.43 17.01
N LEU A 57 -15.88 -4.89 18.21
CA LEU A 57 -15.00 -3.84 18.75
C LEU A 57 -13.56 -4.32 18.93
N ALA A 58 -13.36 -5.56 19.38
CA ALA A 58 -12.05 -6.17 19.48
C ALA A 58 -11.39 -6.24 18.09
N GLN A 59 -12.11 -6.71 17.07
CA GLN A 59 -11.60 -6.75 15.69
C GLN A 59 -11.20 -5.37 15.16
N ILE A 60 -11.99 -4.31 15.39
CA ILE A 60 -11.57 -2.97 14.93
C ILE A 60 -10.35 -2.48 15.71
N THR A 61 -10.24 -2.83 16.99
CA THR A 61 -9.09 -2.45 17.82
C THR A 61 -7.81 -3.13 17.34
N GLU A 62 -7.89 -4.41 16.96
CA GLU A 62 -6.79 -5.15 16.32
C GLU A 62 -6.42 -4.51 14.98
N SER A 63 -7.40 -4.25 14.10
CA SER A 63 -7.14 -3.60 12.81
C SER A 63 -6.53 -2.20 12.95
N LEU A 64 -6.94 -1.43 13.97
CA LEU A 64 -6.34 -0.12 14.26
C LEU A 64 -4.90 -0.25 14.74
N LYS A 65 -4.59 -1.27 15.53
CA LYS A 65 -3.23 -1.56 15.97
C LYS A 65 -2.35 -1.92 14.77
N ASP A 66 -2.83 -2.78 13.87
CA ASP A 66 -2.12 -3.15 12.65
C ASP A 66 -1.82 -1.90 11.79
N ILE A 67 -2.82 -1.03 11.58
CA ILE A 67 -2.62 0.23 10.86
C ILE A 67 -1.60 1.14 11.56
N GLN A 68 -1.63 1.22 12.90
CA GLN A 68 -0.65 2.03 13.64
C GLN A 68 0.77 1.48 13.49
N ASP A 69 0.94 0.16 13.49
CA ASP A 69 2.23 -0.48 13.32
C ASP A 69 2.72 -0.33 11.86
N ASP A 70 1.84 -0.47 10.87
CA ASP A 70 2.14 -0.14 9.46
C ASP A 70 2.59 1.32 9.31
N LEU A 71 1.91 2.27 9.95
CA LEU A 71 2.33 3.68 9.92
C LEU A 71 3.70 3.91 10.55
N LYS A 72 4.01 3.22 11.67
CA LYS A 72 5.36 3.30 12.26
C LYS A 72 6.41 2.77 11.32
N THR A 73 6.18 1.61 10.68
CA THR A 73 7.15 1.04 9.73
C THR A 73 7.37 1.96 8.52
N ILE A 74 6.31 2.57 7.98
CA ILE A 74 6.43 3.54 6.89
C ILE A 74 7.20 4.79 7.35
N LEU A 75 6.92 5.29 8.56
CA LEU A 75 7.64 6.44 9.12
C LEU A 75 9.12 6.12 9.40
N GLU A 76 9.44 4.90 9.82
CA GLU A 76 10.82 4.44 9.99
C GLU A 76 11.53 4.26 8.65
N GLN A 77 10.87 3.73 7.62
CA GLN A 77 11.42 3.63 6.27
C GLN A 77 11.68 5.02 5.64
N THR A 78 10.83 6.00 5.95
CA THR A 78 10.99 7.38 5.45
C THR A 78 12.00 8.20 6.26
N LYS A 79 12.10 8.00 7.59
CA LYS A 79 13.13 8.62 8.44
C LYS A 79 14.50 7.96 8.33
N GLY A 80 14.53 6.65 8.06
CA GLY A 80 15.73 5.84 7.83
C GLY A 80 16.42 6.11 6.50
N GLY A 81 15.98 7.13 5.75
CA GLY A 81 16.69 7.59 4.58
C GLY A 81 16.74 6.52 3.50
N ILE A 82 15.63 6.28 2.82
CA ILE A 82 15.72 6.14 1.37
C ILE A 82 16.06 7.55 0.85
N ALA A 83 17.31 7.95 1.07
CA ALA A 83 17.99 8.67 0.02
C ALA A 83 17.77 7.82 -1.23
N PRO A 84 17.16 8.35 -2.31
CA PRO A 84 17.06 7.58 -3.54
C PRO A 84 18.48 7.12 -3.82
N SER A 85 18.70 5.80 -3.77
CA SER A 85 19.89 5.08 -4.21
C SER A 85 21.05 6.03 -4.46
N SER A 86 21.93 6.24 -3.47
CA SER A 86 23.12 7.09 -3.61
C SER A 86 23.60 7.00 -5.05
N PHE A 87 23.33 8.03 -5.84
CA PHE A 87 23.78 8.05 -7.22
C PHE A 87 25.26 7.76 -7.12
N PRO A 88 25.81 6.77 -7.83
CA PRO A 88 27.24 6.46 -7.71
C PRO A 88 27.97 7.78 -7.90
N GLU A 89 28.83 8.16 -6.97
CA GLU A 89 29.54 9.46 -7.02
C GLU A 89 30.23 9.62 -8.38
N ASP A 90 30.70 8.51 -8.96
CA ASP A 90 31.19 8.38 -10.33
C ASP A 90 30.22 8.88 -11.41
N SER A 91 28.92 8.63 -11.26
CA SER A 91 27.88 9.10 -12.18
C SER A 91 27.63 10.60 -12.03
N ILE A 92 27.66 11.12 -10.80
CA ILE A 92 27.54 12.55 -10.52
C ILE A 92 28.75 13.30 -11.10
N GLN A 93 29.96 12.79 -10.87
CA GLN A 93 31.20 13.35 -11.43
C GLN A 93 31.21 13.29 -12.96
N LYS A 94 30.77 12.18 -13.56
CA LYS A 94 30.65 12.07 -15.03
C LYS A 94 29.63 13.04 -15.60
N LEU A 95 28.50 13.26 -14.93
CA LEU A 95 27.48 14.25 -15.32
C LEU A 95 27.96 15.69 -15.15
N GLN A 96 28.68 16.00 -14.07
CA GLN A 96 29.28 17.32 -13.84
C GLN A 96 30.37 17.65 -14.87
N ASN A 97 31.15 16.66 -15.28
CA ASN A 97 32.15 16.78 -16.34
C ASN A 97 31.54 16.67 -17.76
N LEU A 98 30.25 16.34 -17.87
CA LEU A 98 29.50 16.31 -19.12
C LEU A 98 29.12 17.74 -19.52
N SER A 99 30.14 18.54 -19.81
CA SER A 99 29.95 19.74 -20.59
C SER A 99 29.63 19.30 -22.02
N LEU A 100 28.39 19.50 -22.46
CA LEU A 100 28.09 19.60 -23.88
C LEU A 100 28.98 20.74 -24.35
N GLY A 101 30.15 20.40 -24.92
CA GLY A 101 31.28 21.31 -25.11
C GLY A 101 30.82 22.71 -25.50
N GLN A 102 31.51 23.73 -24.97
CA GLN A 102 31.26 25.14 -25.24
C GLN A 102 30.64 25.32 -26.63
N ALA A 103 29.63 26.17 -26.75
CA ALA A 103 28.98 26.49 -28.02
C ALA A 103 29.92 26.98 -29.16
N SER A 104 31.23 27.00 -28.92
CA SER A 104 32.36 26.94 -29.83
C SER A 104 32.95 25.51 -29.84
N GLU A 105 32.49 24.55 -30.63
CA GLU A 105 32.61 24.47 -32.08
C GLU A 105 31.62 23.37 -32.51
N LYS A 106 30.43 23.75 -32.99
CA LYS A 106 29.62 22.79 -33.75
C LYS A 106 30.45 22.37 -34.95
N GLN A 107 30.97 21.15 -34.96
CA GLN A 107 31.61 20.57 -36.14
C GLN A 107 30.67 20.84 -37.33
N LYS A 108 31.15 21.60 -38.32
CA LYS A 108 30.34 21.99 -39.47
C LYS A 108 29.91 20.72 -40.17
N GLU A 109 28.67 20.30 -39.95
CA GLU A 109 28.10 19.16 -40.67
C GLU A 109 27.94 19.57 -42.14
N ASN A 110 28.44 18.71 -43.04
CA ASN A 110 28.28 18.92 -44.47
C ASN A 110 26.78 18.90 -44.81
N LYS A 111 26.29 19.98 -45.43
CA LYS A 111 24.88 20.10 -45.86
C LYS A 111 24.53 18.92 -46.78
N GLY A 112 23.47 18.17 -46.45
CA GLY A 112 22.98 17.03 -47.24
C GLY A 112 23.18 15.64 -46.62
N THR A 113 23.75 15.55 -45.42
CA THR A 113 23.89 14.25 -44.73
C THR A 113 22.58 13.86 -44.03
N LEU A 114 21.87 12.86 -44.57
CA LEU A 114 20.68 12.31 -43.93
C LEU A 114 21.10 11.39 -42.77
N ARG A 115 20.89 11.82 -41.52
CA ARG A 115 21.11 10.96 -40.35
C ARG A 115 19.89 10.08 -40.11
N VAL A 116 20.05 8.77 -40.29
CA VAL A 116 19.08 7.76 -39.86
C VAL A 116 19.37 7.40 -38.40
N PHE A 117 18.34 7.08 -37.61
CA PHE A 117 18.51 6.60 -36.25
C PHE A 117 19.44 5.38 -36.24
N LYS A 118 20.59 5.53 -35.58
CA LYS A 118 21.55 4.46 -35.34
C LYS A 118 21.54 4.14 -33.85
N ASP A 119 21.64 2.86 -33.55
CA ASP A 119 21.74 2.35 -32.19
C ASP A 119 22.97 2.97 -31.48
N PRO A 120 22.78 3.72 -30.37
CA PRO A 120 23.84 4.45 -29.70
C PRO A 120 24.96 3.56 -29.16
N TYR A 121 24.67 2.30 -28.81
CA TYR A 121 25.70 1.35 -28.35
C TYR A 121 26.72 1.00 -29.43
N LYS A 122 26.30 1.00 -30.70
CA LYS A 122 27.21 0.71 -31.83
C LYS A 122 28.17 1.87 -32.07
N ILE A 123 27.69 3.11 -31.90
CA ILE A 123 28.50 4.33 -32.07
C ILE A 123 29.61 4.39 -31.00
N LEU A 124 29.26 4.11 -29.74
CA LEU A 124 30.22 4.05 -28.63
C LEU A 124 31.33 3.02 -28.91
N LYS A 125 30.97 1.80 -29.30
CA LYS A 125 31.94 0.75 -29.63
C LYS A 125 32.85 1.09 -30.81
N GLU A 126 32.35 1.83 -31.80
CA GLU A 126 33.18 2.30 -32.92
C GLU A 126 34.16 3.38 -32.47
N GLN A 127 33.73 4.32 -31.63
CA GLN A 127 34.59 5.35 -31.08
C GLN A 127 35.71 4.78 -30.20
N ASP A 128 35.41 3.81 -29.34
CA ASP A 128 36.41 3.14 -28.49
C ASP A 128 37.48 2.37 -29.31
N LYS A 129 37.08 1.86 -30.50
CA LYS A 129 38.00 1.19 -31.43
C LYS A 129 38.87 2.14 -32.23
N LEU A 130 38.42 3.39 -32.44
CA LEU A 130 39.16 4.42 -33.16
C LEU A 130 40.19 5.15 -32.28
N GLN A 131 40.09 5.00 -30.96
CA GLN A 131 41.04 5.58 -29.99
C GLN A 131 42.13 4.61 -29.51
N ASN A 132 42.12 3.35 -29.97
CA ASN A 132 43.23 2.38 -29.82
C ASN A 132 43.98 2.23 -31.14
#